data_AF-A0A7X7Z7J2-F1
#
_entry.id   AF-A0A7X7Z7J2-F1
#
_cell.length_a   1.000
_cell.length_b   1.000
_cell.length_c   1.000
_cell.angle_alpha   90.00
_cell.angle_beta   90.00
_cell.angle_gamma   90.00
#
_symmetry.space_group_name_H-M   'P 1'
#
loop_
_entity.id
_entity.type
_entity.pdbx_description
1 polymer ?
#
loop_
_entity_poly.entity_id
_entity_poly.type
_entity_poly.pdbx_seq_one_letter_code
_entity_poly.pdbx_strand_id
1 'polypeptide(L)'
;MRKRDIDIFGMLLGLIIGCILGFFLSSRISFNNKPGTEEVMSEKGSVYLLQITKTNDPTKVKNLLEELKLDGLEAVDVRKGNDSYYIYGGMALEEAKLANLEADYLEKGYPARIVKENLLDKLRAEMENQEEMDFLTECVENLLNSLAGKRVEISPKYMDELKHPWILASLLYLNENSEENLMKLQLLAYKHIMEALE
;
A
#
# COMPACT_ATOMS: atom_id res chain seq x y z
N MET A 1 -54.56 -32.01 21.14
CA MET A 1 -53.31 -31.65 20.42
C MET A 1 -52.18 -31.80 21.42
N ARG A 2 -51.47 -32.94 21.44
CA ARG A 2 -50.32 -33.34 20.59
C ARG A 2 -49.00 -33.11 21.37
N LYS A 3 -48.66 -34.05 22.26
CA LYS A 3 -47.30 -34.18 22.81
C LYS A 3 -46.23 -34.27 21.71
N ARG A 4 -46.60 -34.76 20.52
CA ARG A 4 -45.75 -34.79 19.32
C ARG A 4 -45.36 -33.41 18.79
N ASP A 5 -46.15 -32.36 19.02
CA ASP A 5 -45.81 -31.03 18.49
C ASP A 5 -44.68 -30.40 19.33
N ILE A 6 -44.69 -30.59 20.65
CA ILE A 6 -43.65 -30.08 21.55
C ILE A 6 -42.29 -30.74 21.27
N ASP A 7 -42.27 -32.03 20.94
CA ASP A 7 -41.04 -32.74 20.54
C ASP A 7 -40.45 -32.21 19.22
N ILE A 8 -41.31 -31.86 18.26
CA ILE A 8 -40.86 -31.29 16.97
C ILE A 8 -40.30 -29.88 17.18
N PHE A 9 -40.96 -29.05 18.00
CA PHE A 9 -40.43 -27.73 18.34
C PHE A 9 -39.11 -27.81 19.13
N GLY A 10 -38.97 -28.79 20.04
CA GLY A 10 -37.73 -29.06 20.75
C GLY A 10 -36.59 -29.48 19.84
N MET A 11 -36.84 -30.37 18.87
CA MET A 11 -35.84 -30.74 17.86
C MET A 11 -35.44 -29.57 16.98
N LEU A 12 -36.40 -28.76 16.53
CA LEU A 12 -36.13 -27.62 15.65
C LEU A 12 -35.31 -26.54 16.38
N LEU A 13 -35.65 -26.27 17.64
CA LEU A 13 -34.90 -25.34 18.49
C LEU A 13 -33.48 -25.86 18.76
N GLY A 14 -33.33 -27.17 19.02
CA GLY A 14 -32.03 -27.82 19.20
C GLY A 14 -31.16 -27.75 17.94
N LEU A 15 -31.76 -27.90 16.75
CA LEU A 15 -31.07 -27.74 15.47
C LEU A 15 -30.60 -26.30 15.28
N ILE A 16 -31.45 -25.31 15.54
CA ILE A 16 -31.12 -23.89 15.40
C ILE A 16 -29.99 -23.51 16.37
N ILE A 17 -30.08 -23.91 17.63
CA ILE A 17 -29.05 -23.64 18.64
C ILE A 17 -27.75 -24.37 18.27
N GLY A 18 -27.84 -25.61 17.78
CA GLY A 18 -26.69 -26.37 17.30
C GLY A 18 -25.99 -25.74 16.09
N CYS A 19 -26.75 -25.19 15.14
CA CYS A 19 -26.22 -24.45 14.00
C CYS A 19 -25.56 -23.14 14.43
N ILE A 20 -26.16 -22.40 15.36
CA ILE A 20 -25.59 -21.14 15.88
C ILE A 20 -24.29 -21.41 16.66
N LEU A 21 -24.30 -22.39 17.57
CA LEU A 21 -23.10 -22.78 18.33
C LEU A 21 -22.03 -23.37 17.41
N GLY A 22 -22.42 -24.18 16.42
CA GLY A 22 -21.52 -24.71 15.39
C GLY A 22 -20.89 -23.60 14.53
N PHE A 23 -21.64 -22.55 14.21
CA PHE A 23 -21.14 -21.37 13.50
C PHE A 23 -20.12 -20.59 14.35
N PHE A 24 -20.37 -20.38 15.64
CA PHE A 24 -19.42 -19.72 16.54
C PHE A 24 -18.17 -20.57 16.83
N LEU A 25 -18.31 -21.90 16.95
CA LEU A 25 -17.18 -22.83 17.08
C LEU A 25 -16.37 -22.92 15.78
N SER A 26 -17.02 -22.95 14.61
CA SER A 26 -16.35 -22.90 13.30
C SER A 26 -15.59 -21.58 13.13
N SER A 27 -16.22 -20.45 13.46
CA SER A 27 -15.59 -19.13 13.45
C SER A 27 -14.35 -19.04 14.35
N ARG A 28 -14.33 -19.74 15.50
CA ARG A 28 -13.15 -19.80 16.39
C ARG A 28 -12.12 -20.88 15.99
N ILE A 29 -12.52 -21.97 15.36
CA ILE A 29 -11.63 -23.07 14.96
C ILE A 29 -10.94 -22.76 13.61
N SER A 30 -11.53 -21.93 12.75
CA SER A 30 -10.89 -21.39 11.54
C SER A 30 -9.65 -20.54 11.83
N PHE A 31 -9.43 -20.10 13.08
CA PHE A 31 -8.21 -19.39 13.46
C PHE A 31 -6.97 -20.29 13.59
N ASN A 32 -7.09 -21.63 13.55
CA ASN A 32 -5.96 -22.48 13.93
C ASN A 32 -5.70 -23.74 13.09
N ASN A 33 -6.23 -23.89 11.86
CA ASN A 33 -5.87 -25.02 10.97
C ASN A 33 -5.87 -24.70 9.46
N LYS A 34 -4.71 -24.23 8.95
CA LYS A 34 -4.13 -24.36 7.58
C LYS A 34 -5.00 -24.02 6.33
N PRO A 35 -4.42 -24.16 5.13
CA PRO A 35 -3.91 -23.13 4.23
C PRO A 35 -5.01 -22.58 3.30
N GLY A 36 -5.03 -21.27 3.15
CA GLY A 36 -6.04 -20.56 2.39
C GLY A 36 -6.16 -19.21 3.04
N THR A 37 -5.13 -18.39 2.85
CA THR A 37 -5.18 -16.96 3.14
C THR A 37 -6.43 -16.43 2.46
N GLU A 38 -7.50 -16.26 3.23
CA GLU A 38 -8.52 -15.27 2.96
C GLU A 38 -7.75 -13.97 2.76
N GLU A 39 -7.64 -13.56 1.50
CA GLU A 39 -7.16 -12.25 1.14
C GLU A 39 -8.05 -11.28 1.91
N VAL A 40 -7.49 -10.67 2.96
CA VAL A 40 -7.96 -9.39 3.49
C VAL A 40 -8.25 -8.56 2.26
N MET A 41 -9.52 -8.28 2.00
CA MET A 41 -9.97 -7.58 0.79
C MET A 41 -9.09 -6.35 0.58
N SER A 42 -8.09 -6.49 -0.28
CA SER A 42 -7.25 -5.41 -0.71
C SER A 42 -8.20 -4.47 -1.45
N GLU A 43 -8.39 -3.26 -0.92
CA GLU A 43 -8.85 -2.15 -1.74
C GLU A 43 -7.82 -1.97 -2.87
N LYS A 44 -8.05 -2.70 -3.97
CA LYS A 44 -7.08 -2.89 -5.05
C LYS A 44 -6.56 -1.52 -5.49
N GLY A 45 -5.24 -1.31 -5.38
CA GLY A 45 -4.59 -0.04 -5.73
C GLY A 45 -4.22 0.86 -4.55
N SER A 46 -4.64 0.53 -3.32
CA SER A 46 -4.33 1.33 -2.14
C SER A 46 -2.96 1.04 -1.54
N VAL A 47 -2.29 2.10 -1.11
CA VAL A 47 -1.05 2.07 -0.33
C VAL A 47 -1.19 2.94 0.91
N TYR A 48 -0.43 2.59 1.95
CA TYR A 48 -0.21 3.43 3.12
C TYR A 48 1.16 4.09 3.00
N LEU A 49 1.23 5.37 3.31
CA LEU A 49 2.43 6.21 3.21
C LEU A 49 2.69 6.85 4.58
N LEU A 50 3.93 6.79 5.06
CA LEU A 50 4.36 7.51 6.25
C LEU A 50 4.72 8.94 5.86
N GLN A 51 3.79 9.87 6.03
CA GLN A 51 3.98 11.29 5.72
C GLN A 51 4.64 12.00 6.89
N ILE A 52 5.77 12.66 6.64
CA ILE A 52 6.52 13.45 7.64
C ILE A 52 6.00 14.89 7.65
N THR A 53 5.91 15.51 6.48
CA THR A 53 5.43 16.89 6.37
C THR A 53 4.91 17.20 4.98
N LYS A 54 4.30 18.38 4.85
CA LYS A 54 3.91 19.01 3.59
C LYS A 54 4.40 20.45 3.60
N THR A 55 5.05 20.89 2.55
CA THR A 55 5.51 22.27 2.40
C THR A 55 5.51 22.69 0.93
N ASN A 56 5.54 23.99 0.68
CA ASN A 56 5.76 24.58 -0.66
C ASN A 56 7.13 25.24 -0.77
N ASP A 57 7.97 25.15 0.27
CA ASP A 57 9.30 25.77 0.30
C ASP A 57 10.38 24.71 0.00
N PRO A 58 11.02 24.76 -1.19
CA PRO A 58 12.03 23.78 -1.58
C PRO A 58 13.28 23.83 -0.67
N THR A 59 13.55 24.97 -0.02
CA THR A 59 14.68 25.09 0.92
C THR A 59 14.39 24.25 2.17
N LYS A 60 13.15 24.28 2.67
CA LYS A 60 12.74 23.44 3.80
C LYS A 60 12.77 21.96 3.45
N VAL A 61 12.40 21.59 2.23
CA VAL A 61 12.51 20.21 1.75
C VAL A 61 13.95 19.74 1.82
N LYS A 62 14.87 20.49 1.20
CA LYS A 62 16.29 20.13 1.19
C LYS A 62 16.86 19.99 2.59
N ASN A 63 16.64 20.99 3.46
CA ASN A 63 17.17 20.96 4.82
C ASN A 63 16.61 19.78 5.62
N LEU A 64 15.30 19.50 5.52
CA LEU A 64 14.69 18.39 6.24
C LEU A 64 15.21 17.03 5.75
N LEU A 65 15.41 16.85 4.44
CA LEU A 65 16.00 15.60 3.92
C LEU A 65 17.44 15.40 4.39
N GLU A 66 18.23 16.48 4.51
CA GLU A 66 19.58 16.44 5.06
C GLU A 66 19.57 16.12 6.57
N GLU A 67 18.67 16.74 7.34
CA GLU A 67 18.47 16.48 8.78
C GLU A 67 18.07 15.02 9.04
N LEU A 68 17.07 14.52 8.32
CA LEU A 68 16.62 13.12 8.43
C LEU A 68 17.75 12.14 8.16
N LYS A 69 18.55 12.39 7.11
CA LYS A 69 19.69 11.55 6.77
C LYS A 69 20.75 11.52 7.88
N LEU A 70 21.01 12.65 8.55
CA LEU A 70 21.94 12.71 9.69
C LEU A 70 21.43 11.89 10.88
N ASP A 71 20.11 11.83 11.05
CA ASP A 71 19.45 11.01 12.09
C ASP A 71 19.30 9.53 11.71
N GLY A 72 19.80 9.11 10.54
CA GLY A 72 19.69 7.75 10.02
C GLY A 72 18.29 7.40 9.50
N LEU A 73 17.47 8.40 9.22
CA LEU A 73 16.13 8.25 8.66
C LEU A 73 16.17 8.54 7.15
N GLU A 74 15.53 7.67 6.37
CA GLU A 74 15.47 7.81 4.91
C GLU A 74 14.11 8.38 4.49
N ALA A 75 14.11 9.40 3.65
CA ALA A 75 12.88 10.00 3.16
C ALA A 75 12.99 10.46 1.71
N VAL A 76 11.85 10.57 1.05
CA VAL A 76 11.72 11.01 -0.33
C VAL A 76 10.67 12.11 -0.40
N ASP A 77 11.01 13.21 -1.08
CA ASP A 77 10.06 14.25 -1.45
C ASP A 77 9.30 13.87 -2.72
N VAL A 78 8.01 14.17 -2.77
CA VAL A 78 7.13 13.96 -3.92
C VAL A 78 6.37 15.24 -4.17
N ARG A 79 6.48 15.77 -5.38
CA ARG A 79 5.68 16.92 -5.80
C ARG A 79 4.28 16.47 -6.20
N LYS A 80 3.27 17.16 -5.67
CA LYS A 80 1.85 16.98 -6.04
C LYS A 80 1.17 18.35 -6.14
N GLY A 81 0.33 18.55 -7.14
CA GLY A 81 -0.36 19.78 -7.48
C GLY A 81 0.56 20.96 -7.84
N ASN A 82 -0.05 22.15 -7.83
CA ASN A 82 0.61 23.45 -8.01
C ASN A 82 1.56 23.77 -6.84
N ASP A 83 2.73 23.11 -6.80
CA ASP A 83 3.89 23.40 -5.94
C ASP A 83 3.81 22.95 -4.47
N SER A 84 3.13 21.83 -4.18
CA SER A 84 3.26 21.19 -2.87
C SER A 84 4.24 20.02 -2.90
N TYR A 85 5.22 20.06 -2.01
CA TYR A 85 6.10 18.95 -1.67
C TYR A 85 5.54 18.18 -0.49
N TYR A 86 5.40 16.87 -0.66
CA TYR A 86 5.07 15.93 0.40
C TYR A 86 6.30 15.09 0.68
N ILE A 87 6.67 14.96 1.95
CA ILE A 87 7.87 14.21 2.33
C ILE A 87 7.42 12.92 3.00
N TYR A 88 7.84 11.79 2.45
CA TYR A 88 7.46 10.45 2.91
C TYR A 88 8.68 9.67 3.39
N GLY A 89 8.56 9.03 4.56
CA GLY A 89 9.61 8.20 5.16
C GLY A 89 9.42 6.70 4.94
N GLY A 90 8.26 6.26 4.45
CA GLY A 90 7.98 4.84 4.25
C GLY A 90 6.68 4.59 3.49
N MET A 91 6.53 3.37 2.99
CA MET A 91 5.31 2.93 2.32
C MET A 91 5.05 1.43 2.49
N ALA A 92 3.79 1.02 2.54
CA ALA A 92 3.39 -0.38 2.69
C ALA A 92 1.97 -0.64 2.17
N LEU A 93 1.62 -1.92 1.99
CA LEU A 93 0.24 -2.34 1.70
C LEU A 93 -0.64 -2.44 2.94
N GLU A 94 -0.03 -2.46 4.13
CA GLU A 94 -0.73 -2.57 5.42
C GLU A 94 -0.22 -1.48 6.36
N GLU A 95 -1.13 -0.72 6.97
CA GLU A 95 -0.82 0.35 7.92
C GLU A 95 0.09 -0.12 9.07
N ALA A 96 -0.20 -1.31 9.63
CA ALA A 96 0.55 -1.87 10.74
C ALA A 96 2.05 -2.08 10.44
N LYS A 97 2.44 -2.23 9.16
CA LYS A 97 3.84 -2.37 8.77
C LYS A 97 4.64 -1.06 8.91
N LEU A 98 3.96 0.08 9.02
CA LEU A 98 4.58 1.39 9.20
C LEU A 98 4.62 1.85 10.67
N ALA A 99 3.94 1.16 11.59
CA ALA A 99 3.80 1.61 12.98
C ALA A 99 5.14 1.76 13.72
N ASN A 100 6.07 0.80 13.55
CA ASN A 100 7.39 0.89 14.17
C ASN A 100 8.22 2.04 13.57
N LEU A 101 8.09 2.25 12.27
CA LEU A 101 8.78 3.35 11.58
C LEU A 101 8.22 4.69 12.04
N GLU A 102 6.90 4.85 12.10
CA GLU A 102 6.24 6.04 12.63
C GLU A 102 6.73 6.38 14.05
N ALA A 103 6.83 5.38 14.94
CA ALA A 103 7.35 5.56 16.29
C ALA A 103 8.80 6.08 16.30
N ASP A 104 9.68 5.57 15.42
CA ASP A 104 11.08 6.01 15.32
C ASP A 104 11.17 7.49 14.88
N TYR A 105 10.39 7.90 13.87
CA TYR A 105 10.31 9.31 13.47
C TYR A 105 9.81 10.20 14.60
N LEU A 106 8.76 9.77 15.32
CA LEU A 106 8.20 10.53 16.44
C LEU A 106 9.18 10.66 17.61
N GLU A 107 9.92 9.59 17.94
CA GLU A 107 10.95 9.61 19.00
C GLU A 107 12.07 10.59 18.67
N LYS A 108 12.43 10.70 17.38
CA LYS A 108 13.41 11.67 16.87
C LYS A 108 12.85 13.08 16.68
N GLY A 109 11.57 13.31 17.00
CA GLY A 109 10.95 14.63 17.03
C GLY A 109 10.30 15.07 15.71
N TYR A 110 10.14 14.17 14.74
CA TYR A 110 9.48 14.46 13.47
C TYR A 110 7.98 14.14 13.55
N PRO A 111 7.08 15.03 13.06
CA PRO A 111 5.63 14.86 13.18
C PRO A 111 5.08 13.88 12.11
N ALA A 112 5.56 12.65 12.13
CA ALA A 112 5.15 11.62 11.19
C ALA A 112 3.71 11.15 11.45
N ARG A 113 3.00 10.81 10.36
CA ARG A 113 1.66 10.24 10.38
C ARG A 113 1.46 9.29 9.21
N ILE A 114 0.69 8.23 9.40
CA ILE A 114 0.32 7.33 8.29
C ILE A 114 -0.90 7.88 7.55
N VAL A 115 -0.82 7.92 6.21
CA VAL A 115 -1.93 8.31 5.33
C VAL A 115 -2.17 7.23 4.28
N LYS A 116 -3.43 7.05 3.88
CA LYS A 116 -3.83 6.08 2.86
C LYS A 116 -4.11 6.78 1.54
N GLU A 117 -3.66 6.18 0.44
CA GLU A 117 -3.85 6.70 -0.91
C GLU A 117 -4.19 5.57 -1.89
N ASN A 118 -5.20 5.77 -2.75
CA ASN A 118 -5.50 4.86 -3.84
C ASN A 118 -4.86 5.36 -5.14
N LEU A 119 -3.83 4.65 -5.61
CA LEU A 119 -3.05 5.03 -6.78
C LEU A 119 -3.83 4.84 -8.08
N LEU A 120 -4.56 3.74 -8.20
CA LEU A 120 -5.31 3.42 -9.42
C LEU A 120 -6.49 4.37 -9.63
N ASP A 121 -7.15 4.79 -8.56
CA ASP A 121 -8.25 5.77 -8.66
C ASP A 121 -7.73 7.14 -9.10
N LYS A 122 -6.53 7.53 -8.64
CA LYS A 122 -5.88 8.77 -9.09
C LYS A 122 -5.53 8.76 -10.56
N LEU A 123 -4.88 7.69 -11.04
CA LEU A 123 -4.57 7.54 -12.47
C LEU A 123 -5.80 7.76 -13.35
N ARG A 124 -6.93 7.16 -12.98
CA ARG A 124 -8.19 7.25 -13.74
C ARG A 124 -8.83 8.63 -13.69
N ALA A 125 -8.58 9.40 -12.63
CA ALA A 125 -9.15 10.73 -12.47
C ALA A 125 -8.36 11.80 -13.22
N GLU A 126 -7.06 11.61 -13.39
CA GLU A 126 -6.13 12.63 -13.88
C GLU A 126 -5.75 12.45 -15.36
N MET A 127 -5.99 11.27 -15.95
CA MET A 127 -5.52 10.95 -17.30
C MET A 127 -6.62 10.82 -18.37
N GLU A 128 -6.43 11.53 -19.49
CA GLU A 128 -7.28 11.41 -20.68
C GLU A 128 -6.65 10.52 -21.78
N ASN A 129 -5.32 10.37 -21.79
CA ASN A 129 -4.60 9.55 -22.78
C ASN A 129 -4.58 8.08 -22.37
N GLN A 130 -5.25 7.22 -23.14
CA GLN A 130 -5.34 5.79 -22.87
C GLN A 130 -3.98 5.07 -22.87
N GLU A 131 -3.09 5.42 -23.79
CA GLU A 131 -1.79 4.74 -23.92
C GLU A 131 -0.90 5.01 -22.70
N GLU A 132 -0.90 6.27 -22.25
CA GLU A 132 -0.15 6.73 -21.09
C GLU A 132 -0.77 6.19 -19.79
N MET A 133 -2.10 6.13 -19.72
CA MET A 133 -2.81 5.51 -18.60
C MET A 133 -2.51 4.01 -18.49
N ASP A 134 -2.47 3.27 -19.61
CA ASP A 134 -2.10 1.86 -19.62
C ASP A 134 -0.67 1.67 -19.10
N PHE A 135 0.26 2.54 -19.52
CA PHE A 135 1.63 2.54 -19.04
C PHE A 135 1.74 2.80 -17.54
N LEU A 136 1.13 3.88 -17.04
CA LEU A 136 1.20 4.22 -15.62
C LEU A 136 0.45 3.22 -14.74
N THR A 137 -0.61 2.58 -15.27
CA THR A 137 -1.29 1.47 -14.59
C THR A 137 -0.32 0.30 -14.40
N GLU A 138 0.41 -0.11 -15.43
CA GLU A 138 1.43 -1.16 -15.31
C GLU A 138 2.52 -0.77 -14.31
N CYS A 139 2.92 0.50 -14.27
CA CYS A 139 3.89 1.01 -13.31
C CYS A 139 3.38 0.92 -11.87
N VAL A 140 2.13 1.31 -11.62
CA VAL A 140 1.48 1.19 -10.31
C VAL A 140 1.33 -0.26 -9.91
N GLU A 141 0.88 -1.14 -10.80
CA GLU A 141 0.74 -2.57 -10.51
C GLU A 141 2.09 -3.21 -10.15
N ASN A 142 3.16 -2.81 -10.84
CA ASN A 142 4.51 -3.26 -10.51
C ASN A 142 5.01 -2.73 -9.17
N LEU A 143 4.75 -1.46 -8.82
CA LEU A 143 5.03 -0.95 -7.48
C LEU A 143 4.28 -1.74 -6.41
N LEU A 144 3.00 -2.02 -6.61
CA LEU A 144 2.19 -2.83 -5.70
C LEU A 144 2.71 -4.27 -5.57
N ASN A 145 3.16 -4.87 -6.68
CA ASN A 145 3.82 -6.18 -6.68
C ASN A 145 5.08 -6.15 -5.82
N SER A 146 5.93 -5.13 -5.99
CA SER A 146 7.15 -4.98 -5.16
C SER A 146 6.81 -4.87 -3.67
N LEU A 147 5.79 -4.09 -3.28
CA LEU A 147 5.36 -3.98 -1.88
C LEU A 147 4.79 -5.30 -1.33
N ALA A 148 4.25 -6.15 -2.20
CA ALA A 148 3.79 -7.49 -1.86
C ALA A 148 4.91 -8.55 -1.86
N GLY A 149 6.17 -8.16 -2.11
CA GLY A 149 7.28 -9.10 -2.24
C GLY A 149 7.22 -9.96 -3.51
N LYS A 150 6.46 -9.52 -4.52
CA LYS A 150 6.36 -10.17 -5.83
C LYS A 150 7.35 -9.54 -6.81
N ARG A 151 7.69 -10.29 -7.85
CA ARG A 151 8.57 -9.83 -8.92
C ARG A 151 7.93 -8.68 -9.72
N VAL A 152 8.75 -7.72 -10.10
CA VAL A 152 8.39 -6.64 -11.02
C VAL A 152 8.70 -7.07 -12.44
N GLU A 153 7.73 -6.96 -13.35
CA GLU A 153 7.91 -7.29 -14.76
C GLU A 153 7.30 -6.19 -15.62
N ILE A 154 8.11 -5.56 -16.47
CA ILE A 154 7.69 -4.50 -17.38
C ILE A 154 7.47 -5.10 -18.75
N SER A 155 6.35 -4.78 -19.37
CA SER A 155 6.01 -5.25 -20.72
C SER A 155 7.04 -4.74 -21.74
N PRO A 156 7.52 -5.59 -22.66
CA PRO A 156 8.52 -5.20 -23.66
C PRO A 156 8.13 -3.96 -24.48
N LYS A 157 6.84 -3.79 -24.80
CA LYS A 157 6.33 -2.62 -25.55
C LYS A 157 6.68 -1.27 -24.91
N TYR A 158 6.82 -1.21 -23.58
CA TYR A 158 7.16 0.04 -22.87
C TYR A 158 8.67 0.23 -22.68
N MET A 159 9.45 -0.83 -22.85
CA MET A 159 10.91 -0.78 -22.80
C MET A 159 11.50 -0.17 -24.08
N ASP A 160 10.81 -0.34 -25.21
CA ASP A 160 11.29 0.09 -26.53
C ASP A 160 11.05 1.59 -26.79
N GLU A 161 10.02 2.18 -26.17
CA GLU A 161 9.60 3.56 -26.44
C GLU A 161 10.20 4.63 -25.50
N LEU A 162 10.81 4.22 -24.36
CA LEU A 162 11.51 5.07 -23.38
C LEU A 162 10.86 6.44 -23.07
N LYS A 163 9.53 6.55 -23.10
CA LYS A 163 8.82 7.83 -22.83
C LYS A 163 9.05 8.34 -21.40
N HIS A 164 9.17 7.43 -20.44
CA HIS A 164 9.41 7.75 -19.02
C HIS A 164 10.62 6.97 -18.47
N PRO A 165 11.85 7.34 -18.85
CA PRO A 165 13.05 6.57 -18.53
C PRO A 165 13.30 6.47 -17.01
N TRP A 166 12.93 7.50 -16.25
CA TRP A 166 13.10 7.53 -14.79
C TRP A 166 12.15 6.57 -14.07
N ILE A 167 10.89 6.45 -14.52
CA ILE A 167 9.93 5.50 -13.96
C ILE A 167 10.41 4.08 -14.24
N LEU A 168 10.79 3.79 -15.49
CA LEU A 168 11.31 2.49 -15.89
C LEU A 168 12.56 2.10 -15.10
N ALA A 169 13.53 3.01 -14.98
CA ALA A 169 14.74 2.78 -14.20
C ALA A 169 14.41 2.44 -12.75
N SER A 170 13.58 3.25 -12.08
CA SER A 170 13.19 2.99 -10.70
C SER A 170 12.52 1.64 -10.50
N LEU A 171 11.63 1.24 -11.40
CA LEU A 171 10.95 -0.06 -11.33
C LEU A 171 11.89 -1.23 -11.59
N LEU A 172 12.79 -1.13 -12.56
CA LEU A 172 13.77 -2.20 -12.85
C LEU A 172 14.69 -2.45 -11.65
N TYR A 173 15.12 -1.40 -10.96
CA TYR A 173 15.94 -1.53 -9.76
C TYR A 173 15.21 -2.17 -8.57
N LEU A 174 13.87 -2.24 -8.56
CA LEU A 174 13.13 -2.92 -7.49
C LEU A 174 13.41 -4.42 -7.41
N ASN A 175 13.80 -5.06 -8.52
CA ASN A 175 14.11 -6.49 -8.54
C ASN A 175 15.52 -6.84 -8.03
N GLU A 176 16.42 -5.85 -7.94
CA GLU A 176 17.86 -6.10 -7.78
C GLU A 176 18.38 -5.86 -6.36
N ASN A 177 17.53 -5.48 -5.40
CA ASN A 177 17.98 -4.91 -4.13
C ASN A 177 17.66 -5.74 -2.88
N SER A 178 18.55 -5.63 -1.88
CA SER A 178 18.35 -6.09 -0.50
C SER A 178 17.21 -5.32 0.19
N GLU A 179 16.61 -5.92 1.22
CA GLU A 179 15.50 -5.30 1.99
C GLU A 179 15.83 -3.88 2.48
N GLU A 180 17.09 -3.63 2.85
CA GLU A 180 17.56 -2.35 3.41
C GLU A 180 17.37 -1.14 2.49
N ASN A 181 17.49 -1.32 1.17
CA ASN A 181 17.30 -0.24 0.19
C ASN A 181 15.95 -0.29 -0.52
N LEU A 182 15.19 -1.37 -0.36
CA LEU A 182 13.98 -1.62 -1.11
C LEU A 182 12.91 -0.55 -0.86
N MET A 183 12.67 -0.17 0.40
CA MET A 183 11.65 0.84 0.73
C MET A 183 11.95 2.21 0.12
N LYS A 184 13.22 2.62 0.11
CA LYS A 184 13.65 3.87 -0.54
C LYS A 184 13.40 3.83 -2.04
N LEU A 185 13.72 2.71 -2.70
CA LEU A 185 13.47 2.54 -4.13
C LEU A 185 11.98 2.53 -4.45
N GLN A 186 11.15 1.91 -3.60
CA GLN A 186 9.70 1.93 -3.74
C GLN A 186 9.15 3.36 -3.63
N LEU A 187 9.65 4.15 -2.68
CA LEU A 187 9.29 5.57 -2.56
C LEU A 187 9.77 6.41 -3.75
N LEU A 188 10.93 6.10 -4.34
CA LEU A 188 11.41 6.75 -5.56
C LEU A 188 10.57 6.38 -6.79
N ALA A 189 10.17 5.11 -6.93
CA ALA A 189 9.25 4.69 -7.97
C ALA A 189 7.89 5.39 -7.80
N TYR A 190 7.38 5.45 -6.58
CA TYR A 190 6.18 6.20 -6.23
C TYR A 190 6.31 7.69 -6.61
N LYS A 191 7.43 8.33 -6.26
CA LYS A 191 7.73 9.72 -6.65
C LYS A 191 7.58 9.92 -8.15
N HIS A 192 8.31 9.13 -8.95
CA HIS A 192 8.33 9.32 -10.39
C HIS A 192 6.98 9.04 -11.04
N ILE A 193 6.21 8.07 -10.53
CA ILE A 193 4.84 7.81 -11.00
C ILE A 193 3.94 9.01 -10.70
N MET A 194 3.96 9.51 -9.46
CA MET A 194 3.11 10.63 -9.07
C MET A 194 3.46 11.93 -9.79
N GLU A 195 4.74 12.22 -9.96
CA GLU A 195 5.19 13.43 -10.66
C GLU A 195 4.94 13.38 -12.16
N ALA A 196 4.69 12.20 -12.73
CA ALA A 196 4.25 12.06 -14.12
C ALA A 196 2.75 12.35 -14.32
N LEU A 197 1.97 12.44 -13.24
CA LEU A 197 0.53 12.74 -13.29
C LEU A 197 0.22 14.24 -13.23
N GLU A 198 1.21 15.06 -12.89
CA GLU A 198 1.10 16.52 -12.69
C GLU A 198 1.58 17.29 -13.91
#